data_AF-A0A484ZIM1-F1
#
_entry.id   AF-A0A484ZIM1-F1
#
_cell.length_a   1.000
_cell.length_b   1.000
_cell.length_c   1.000
_cell.angle_alpha   90.00
_cell.angle_beta   90.00
_cell.angle_gamma   90.00
#
_symmetry.space_group_name_H-M   'P 1'
#
loop_
_entity.id
_entity.type
_entity.pdbx_description
1 polymer ?
#
loop_
_entity_poly.entity_id
_entity_poly.type
_entity_poly.pdbx_seq_one_letter_code
_entity_poly.pdbx_strand_id
1 'polypeptide(L)' 'MNQVKVWQQSVDIPTYEVGPQDENPMFLENRVISGVIGAVYPYGVIDTITGEKSLRAIRQST' A
#
# COMPACT_ATOMS: atom_id res chain seq x y z
N MET A 1 -11.47 31.92 20.51
CA MET A 1 -11.60 30.78 19.58
C MET A 1 -10.25 30.57 18.92
N ASN A 2 -9.65 29.39 19.04
CA ASN A 2 -8.37 29.10 18.38
C ASN A 2 -8.62 28.71 16.91
N GLN A 3 -7.86 29.33 16.01
CA GLN A 3 -7.89 29.02 14.58
C GLN A 3 -7.05 27.77 14.32
N VAL A 4 -7.66 26.75 13.70
CA VAL A 4 -6.98 25.53 13.24
C VAL A 4 -6.72 25.67 11.74
N LYS A 5 -5.57 25.19 11.27
CA LYS A 5 -5.22 25.12 9.85
C LYS A 5 -5.35 23.69 9.37
N VAL A 6 -5.92 23.53 8.19
CA VAL A 6 -6.03 22.25 7.47
C VAL A 6 -5.59 22.47 6.03
N TRP A 7 -4.71 21.63 5.50
CA TRP A 7 -4.26 21.71 4.12
C TRP A 7 -3.89 20.34 3.54
N GLN A 8 -3.71 20.32 2.22
CA GLN A 8 -3.30 19.14 1.46
C GLN A 8 -2.11 19.50 0.57
N GLN A 9 -1.16 18.59 0.45
CA GLN A 9 0.00 18.73 -0.42
C GLN A 9 0.37 17.40 -1.08
N SER A 10 1.06 17.49 -2.22
CA SER A 10 1.71 16.33 -2.85
C SER A 10 3.15 16.28 -2.35
N VAL A 11 3.58 15.14 -1.82
CA VAL A 11 4.94 14.92 -1.32
C VAL A 11 5.54 13.71 -2.02
N ASP A 12 6.76 13.85 -2.52
CA ASP A 12 7.49 12.73 -3.11
C ASP A 12 8.19 11.92 -2.01
N ILE A 13 7.82 10.63 -1.91
CA ILE A 13 8.33 9.72 -0.89
C ILE A 13 9.08 8.57 -1.58
N PRO A 14 10.35 8.30 -1.20
CA PRO A 14 11.06 7.10 -1.66
C PRO A 14 10.32 5.84 -1.21
N THR A 15 9.76 5.13 -2.18
CA THR A 15 8.89 3.97 -1.94
C THR A 15 9.51 2.75 -2.61
N TYR A 16 9.56 1.63 -1.90
CA TYR A 16 10.02 0.37 -2.49
C TYR A 16 9.00 -0.14 -3.49
N GLU A 17 9.48 -0.58 -4.66
CA GLU A 17 8.61 -1.16 -5.68
C GLU A 17 8.24 -2.60 -5.32
N VAL A 18 6.99 -2.95 -5.57
CA VAL A 18 6.51 -4.33 -5.48
C VAL A 18 7.15 -5.18 -6.57
N GLY A 19 7.29 -6.47 -6.31
CA GLY A 19 7.69 -7.42 -7.34
C GLY A 19 6.66 -7.55 -8.47
N PRO A 20 6.98 -8.29 -9.53
CA PRO A 20 6.03 -8.56 -10.60
C PRO A 20 4.79 -9.28 -10.05
N GLN A 21 3.65 -9.03 -10.68
CA GLN A 21 2.42 -9.75 -10.37
C GLN A 21 2.58 -11.24 -10.75
N ASP A 22 2.12 -12.14 -9.87
CA ASP A 22 2.04 -13.56 -10.20
C ASP A 22 1.03 -13.78 -11.34
N GLU A 23 1.42 -14.56 -12.35
CA GLU A 23 0.55 -14.93 -13.47
C GLU A 23 -0.67 -15.73 -13.01
N ASN A 24 -0.53 -16.50 -11.92
CA ASN A 24 -1.60 -17.30 -11.30
C ASN A 24 -1.81 -16.82 -9.86
N PRO A 25 -2.45 -15.65 -9.65
CA PRO A 25 -2.56 -15.06 -8.34
C PRO A 25 -3.35 -15.96 -7.40
N MET A 26 -2.79 -16.24 -6.22
CA MET A 26 -3.51 -16.93 -5.16
C MET A 26 -4.52 -15.99 -4.51
N PHE A 27 -5.80 -16.38 -4.54
CA PHE A 27 -6.87 -15.74 -3.77
C PHE A 27 -6.96 -16.39 -2.40
N LEU A 28 -6.31 -15.77 -1.42
CA LEU A 28 -6.33 -16.28 -0.05
C LEU A 28 -7.60 -15.77 0.64
N GLU A 29 -8.56 -16.67 0.88
CA GLU A 29 -9.78 -16.35 1.64
C GLU A 29 -9.52 -16.26 3.15
N ASN A 30 -8.48 -16.96 3.64
CA ASN A 30 -8.21 -17.13 5.07
C ASN A 30 -6.74 -16.82 5.41
N ARG A 31 -6.36 -15.54 5.40
CA ARG A 31 -5.10 -15.12 6.02
C ARG A 31 -5.27 -15.10 7.54
N VAL A 32 -4.43 -15.82 8.27
CA VAL A 32 -4.25 -15.62 9.71
C VAL A 32 -3.03 -14.72 9.89
N ILE A 33 -3.25 -13.40 9.86
CA ILE A 33 -2.24 -12.43 10.27
C ILE A 33 -2.70 -11.91 11.62
N SER A 34 -1.98 -12.28 12.70
CA SER A 34 -2.22 -11.86 14.09
C SER A 34 -3.63 -11.32 14.40
N GLY A 35 -4.64 -12.17 14.23
CA GLY A 35 -6.03 -11.88 14.63
C GLY A 35 -6.98 -11.30 13.59
N VAL A 36 -6.57 -11.04 12.34
CA VAL A 36 -7.49 -10.56 11.29
C VAL A 36 -7.57 -11.58 10.15
N ILE A 37 -8.79 -12.04 9.86
CA ILE A 37 -9.14 -12.84 8.68
C ILE A 37 -9.61 -11.86 7.61
N GLY A 38 -9.00 -11.89 6.42
CA GLY A 38 -9.39 -11.04 5.30
C GLY A 38 -9.23 -11.77 3.98
N ALA A 39 -10.26 -11.69 3.15
CA ALA A 39 -10.23 -12.13 1.76
C ALA A 39 -9.71 -10.99 0.87
N VAL A 40 -8.80 -11.30 -0.04
CA VAL A 40 -8.22 -10.32 -0.99
C VAL A 40 -8.68 -10.74 -2.38
N TYR A 41 -9.82 -10.17 -2.80
CA TYR A 41 -10.44 -10.33 -4.10
C TYR A 41 -10.99 -8.96 -4.54
N PRO A 42 -10.91 -8.56 -5.82
CA PRO A 42 -10.37 -9.29 -6.96
C PRO A 42 -8.86 -9.16 -7.17
N TYR A 43 -8.16 -8.42 -6.30
CA TYR A 43 -6.73 -8.20 -6.45
C TYR A 43 -5.92 -9.40 -5.97
N GLY A 44 -4.92 -9.80 -6.77
CA GLY A 44 -3.94 -10.79 -6.34
C GLY A 44 -3.03 -10.25 -5.24
N VAL A 45 -2.47 -11.16 -4.46
CA VAL A 45 -1.42 -10.84 -3.49
C VAL A 45 -0.08 -10.78 -4.22
N ILE A 46 0.73 -9.75 -3.91
CA ILE A 46 2.17 -9.73 -4.20
C ILE A 46 2.89 -9.76 -2.86
N ASP A 47 3.74 -10.77 -2.64
CA ASP A 47 4.49 -10.97 -1.40
C ASP A 47 6.00 -10.68 -1.55
N THR A 48 6.41 -10.16 -2.70
CA THR A 48 7.79 -9.79 -3.02
C THR A 48 7.97 -8.28 -3.16
N ILE A 49 9.16 -7.81 -2.79
CA ILE A 49 9.64 -6.43 -2.98
C ILE A 49 10.94 -6.46 -3.78
N THR A 50 11.13 -5.51 -4.68
CA THR A 50 12.30 -5.49 -5.59
C THR A 50 13.59 -5.01 -4.93
N GLY A 51 13.49 -4.37 -3.76
CA GLY A 51 14.62 -3.71 -3.09
C GLY A 51 15.02 -2.36 -3.72
N GLU A 52 14.48 -2.03 -4.89
CA GLU A 52 14.66 -0.73 -5.53
C GLU A 52 13.64 0.28 -5.02
N LYS A 53 14.07 1.53 -4.85
CA LYS A 53 13.20 2.64 -4.47
C LYS A 53 12.99 3.57 -5.65
N SER A 54 11.75 4.01 -5.84
CA SER A 54 11.42 5.13 -6.72
C SER A 54 10.65 6.22 -5.96
N LEU A 55 10.71 7.46 -6.43
CA LEU A 55 9.92 8.54 -5.86
C LEU A 55 8.46 8.38 -6.28
N ARG A 56 7.56 8.35 -5.31
CA ARG A 56 6.12 8.32 -5.53
C ARG A 56 5.47 9.57 -4.92
N ALA A 57 4.67 10.26 -5.73
CA ALA A 57 3.89 11.40 -5.30
C ALA A 57 2.68 10.93 -4.48
N ILE A 58 2.65 11.29 -3.19
CA ILE A 58 1.59 10.92 -2.25
C ILE A 58 0.86 12.18 -1.79
N ARG A 59 -0.47 12.11 -1.73
CA ARG A 59 -1.31 13.18 -1.18
C ARG A 59 -1.33 13.10 0.34
N GLN A 60 -0.74 14.07 1.00
CA GLN A 60 -0.73 14.22 2.45
C GLN A 60 -1.72 15.32 2.86
N SER A 61 -2.58 15.02 3.83
CA SER A 61 -3.49 15.99 4.45
C SER A 61 -3.11 16.16 5.93
N THR A 62 -3.17 17.38 6.46
CA THR A 62 -2.86 17.73 7.86
C THR A 62 -3.83 18.78 8.35
#